data_AF-A0A965VJX0-F1
#
_entry.id   AF-A0A965VJX0-F1
#
_cell.length_a   1.000
_cell.length_b   1.000
_cell.length_c   1.000
_cell.angle_alpha   90.00
_cell.angle_beta   90.00
_cell.angle_gamma   90.00
#
_symmetry.space_group_name_H-M   'P 1'
#
loop_
_entity.id
_entity.type
_entity.pdbx_description
1 polymer ?
#
loop_
_entity_poly.entity_id
_entity_poly.type
_entity_poly.pdbx_seq_one_letter_code
_entity_poly.pdbx_strand_id
1 'polypeptide(L)'
;MLRHPITVALLLMLAVLGGCGELQDWRSTQRTDTLEAYESFVARYPQSQYVPVAQRRLTDLVEQRDWLIATESDTAEGYRAFINAHPKGRWTREARVRLQNFLTTPGVLGPAALEPAEPPPAMLPEEPVPMPSDAESDDMSPVAVPSPDEAPAASGSPQPAPATLVEPAPVTHRIQLGAYTSRTKALEAWREARTRHTELQGLVSQVIVGSNGQVDIYRLQASVASEERAREVCRVLVADRQGCVYVPPGR
;
A
#
# COMPACT_ATOMS: atom_id res chain seq x y z
N MET A 1 19.75 -27.58 -54.51
CA MET A 1 18.71 -27.63 -53.45
C MET A 1 19.24 -28.25 -52.15
N LEU A 2 20.42 -27.86 -51.64
CA LEU A 2 21.06 -28.52 -50.48
C LEU A 2 21.64 -27.54 -49.42
N ARG A 3 21.05 -26.34 -49.24
CA ARG A 3 21.50 -25.37 -48.20
C ARG A 3 20.58 -25.27 -46.98
N HIS A 4 19.48 -26.03 -46.95
CA HIS A 4 18.47 -26.02 -45.88
C HIS A 4 18.62 -27.10 -44.79
N PRO A 5 19.30 -28.27 -44.96
CA PRO A 5 19.32 -29.28 -43.91
C PRO A 5 20.23 -28.89 -42.73
N ILE A 6 21.28 -28.09 -43.00
CA ILE A 6 22.25 -27.65 -41.99
C ILE A 6 21.67 -26.53 -41.11
N THR A 7 20.91 -25.59 -41.67
CA THR A 7 20.22 -24.54 -40.91
C THR A 7 19.06 -25.08 -40.07
N VAL A 8 18.31 -26.05 -40.60
CA VAL A 8 17.26 -26.75 -39.82
C VAL A 8 17.87 -27.60 -38.70
N ALA A 9 19.01 -28.26 -38.94
CA ALA A 9 19.72 -29.02 -37.91
C ALA A 9 20.36 -28.12 -36.82
N LEU A 10 20.86 -26.92 -37.18
CA LEU A 10 21.39 -25.96 -36.20
C LEU A 10 20.27 -25.32 -35.34
N LEU A 11 19.12 -25.03 -35.94
CA LEU A 11 17.92 -24.54 -35.23
C LEU A 11 17.31 -25.62 -34.32
N LEU A 12 17.40 -26.91 -34.69
CA LEU A 12 16.98 -28.04 -33.84
C LEU A 12 17.98 -28.34 -32.70
N MET A 13 19.29 -28.13 -32.89
CA MET A 13 20.29 -28.33 -31.83
C MET A 13 20.26 -27.23 -30.75
N LEU A 14 19.98 -25.98 -31.12
CA LEU A 14 19.84 -24.87 -30.16
C LEU A 14 18.61 -24.99 -29.25
N ALA A 15 17.60 -25.78 -29.64
CA ALA A 15 16.39 -26.00 -28.85
C ALA A 15 16.55 -27.02 -27.70
N VAL A 16 17.56 -27.88 -27.74
CA VAL A 16 17.68 -29.02 -26.79
C VAL A 16 18.42 -28.65 -25.50
N LEU A 17 19.22 -27.57 -25.49
CA LEU A 17 19.99 -27.14 -24.30
C LEU A 17 19.21 -26.23 -23.34
N GLY A 18 18.07 -25.66 -23.75
CA GLY A 18 17.26 -24.74 -22.92
C GLY A 18 16.28 -25.42 -21.96
N GLY A 19 15.83 -26.65 -22.26
CA GLY A 19 14.68 -27.26 -21.56
C GLY A 19 14.93 -27.69 -20.11
N CYS A 20 16.16 -28.07 -19.73
CA CYS A 20 16.48 -28.46 -18.35
C CYS A 20 16.54 -27.26 -17.40
N GLY A 21 17.09 -26.13 -17.85
CA GLY A 21 17.13 -24.89 -17.07
C GLY A 21 15.74 -24.29 -16.89
N GLU A 22 14.94 -24.24 -17.95
CA GLU A 22 13.55 -23.77 -17.89
C GLU A 22 12.70 -24.59 -16.92
N LEU A 23 12.83 -25.92 -16.94
CA LEU A 23 12.08 -26.79 -16.03
C LEU A 23 12.48 -26.56 -14.56
N GLN A 24 13.76 -26.30 -14.30
CA GLN A 24 14.23 -25.97 -12.96
C GLN A 24 13.70 -24.60 -12.50
N ASP A 25 13.79 -23.59 -13.35
CA ASP A 25 13.27 -22.25 -13.08
C ASP A 25 11.76 -22.30 -12.84
N TRP A 26 11.01 -23.02 -13.67
CA TRP A 26 9.58 -23.23 -13.50
C TRP A 26 9.24 -23.88 -12.15
N ARG A 27 9.96 -24.93 -11.77
CA ARG A 27 9.80 -25.58 -10.45
C ARG A 27 10.17 -24.65 -9.30
N SER A 28 11.10 -23.73 -9.49
CA SER A 28 11.45 -22.72 -8.49
C SER A 28 10.33 -21.69 -8.37
N THR A 29 9.83 -21.18 -9.50
CA THR A 29 8.69 -20.25 -9.55
C THR A 29 7.46 -20.82 -8.85
N GLN A 30 7.12 -22.08 -9.09
CA GLN A 30 6.01 -22.75 -8.39
C GLN A 30 6.24 -22.92 -6.89
N ARG A 31 7.49 -23.08 -6.44
CA ARG A 31 7.83 -23.20 -5.01
C ARG A 31 7.75 -21.87 -4.29
N THR A 32 8.18 -20.79 -4.94
CA THR A 32 8.14 -19.43 -4.38
C THR A 32 6.73 -18.86 -4.41
N ASP A 33 5.99 -19.11 -5.50
CA ASP A 33 4.57 -18.79 -5.68
C ASP A 33 4.19 -17.32 -5.42
N THR A 34 5.06 -16.39 -5.85
CA THR A 34 4.80 -14.94 -5.76
C THR A 34 4.62 -14.30 -7.14
N LEU A 35 4.01 -13.11 -7.17
CA LEU A 35 3.81 -12.33 -8.40
C LEU A 35 5.13 -12.13 -9.16
N GLU A 36 6.16 -11.69 -8.44
CA GLU A 36 7.48 -11.37 -9.00
C GLU A 36 8.13 -12.61 -9.63
N ALA A 37 7.96 -13.78 -9.00
CA ALA A 37 8.53 -15.03 -9.49
C ALA A 37 7.87 -15.48 -10.80
N TYR A 38 6.54 -15.35 -10.94
CA TYR A 38 5.85 -15.69 -12.17
C TYR A 38 6.04 -14.63 -13.27
N GLU A 39 6.06 -13.34 -12.93
CA GLU A 39 6.38 -12.26 -13.87
C GLU A 39 7.78 -12.45 -14.46
N SER A 40 8.76 -12.71 -13.61
CA SER A 40 10.14 -12.99 -14.03
C SER A 40 10.22 -14.22 -14.94
N PHE A 41 9.48 -15.28 -14.62
CA PHE A 41 9.44 -16.49 -15.45
C PHE A 41 8.86 -16.22 -16.84
N VAL A 42 7.71 -15.54 -16.92
CA VAL A 42 7.06 -15.20 -18.20
C VAL A 42 7.93 -14.27 -19.04
N ALA A 43 8.63 -13.31 -18.41
CA ALA A 43 9.55 -12.41 -19.09
C ALA A 43 10.79 -13.13 -19.63
N ARG A 44 11.34 -14.08 -18.86
CA ARG A 44 12.53 -14.85 -19.23
C ARG A 44 12.24 -15.92 -20.29
N TYR A 45 11.05 -16.53 -20.24
CA TYR A 45 10.65 -17.63 -21.12
C TYR A 45 9.32 -17.36 -21.84
N PRO A 46 9.24 -16.33 -22.71
CA PRO A 46 7.97 -15.90 -23.32
C PRO A 46 7.34 -16.94 -24.26
N GLN A 47 8.11 -17.90 -24.76
CA GLN A 47 7.64 -19.00 -25.63
C GLN A 47 7.46 -20.32 -24.88
N SER A 48 7.63 -20.33 -23.55
CA SER A 48 7.50 -21.55 -22.75
C SER A 48 6.07 -22.08 -22.77
N GLN A 49 5.94 -23.41 -22.82
CA GLN A 49 4.66 -24.10 -22.64
C GLN A 49 4.01 -23.83 -21.27
N TYR A 50 4.77 -23.37 -20.28
CA TYR A 50 4.28 -23.05 -18.95
C TYR A 50 3.69 -21.64 -18.85
N VAL A 51 3.94 -20.75 -19.83
CA VAL A 51 3.43 -19.37 -19.82
C VAL A 51 1.92 -19.29 -19.59
N PRO A 52 1.06 -20.07 -20.27
CA PRO A 52 -0.39 -20.01 -20.02
C PRO A 52 -0.79 -20.44 -18.60
N VAL A 53 0.01 -21.26 -17.94
CA VAL A 53 -0.22 -21.66 -16.54
C VAL A 53 0.27 -20.56 -15.61
N ALA A 54 1.46 -20.01 -15.86
CA ALA A 54 2.03 -18.88 -15.11
C ALA A 54 1.12 -17.64 -15.15
N GLN A 55 0.60 -17.27 -16.33
CA GLN A 55 -0.31 -16.15 -16.50
C GLN A 55 -1.62 -16.32 -15.71
N ARG A 56 -2.20 -17.52 -15.71
CA ARG A 56 -3.38 -17.82 -14.88
C ARG A 56 -3.08 -17.64 -13.39
N ARG A 57 -1.92 -18.13 -12.95
CA ARG A 57 -1.50 -17.97 -11.55
C ARG A 57 -1.24 -16.51 -11.17
N LEU A 58 -0.68 -15.72 -12.08
CA LEU A 58 -0.55 -14.26 -11.90
C LEU A 58 -1.90 -13.60 -11.71
N THR A 59 -2.89 -13.90 -12.57
CA THR A 59 -4.25 -13.36 -12.40
C THR A 59 -4.84 -13.71 -11.03
N ASP A 60 -4.68 -14.96 -10.59
CA ASP A 60 -5.15 -15.40 -9.27
C ASP A 60 -4.46 -14.66 -8.11
N LEU A 61 -3.14 -14.47 -8.19
CA LEU A 61 -2.37 -13.78 -7.16
C LEU A 61 -2.68 -12.28 -7.12
N VAL A 62 -2.87 -11.65 -8.28
CA VAL A 62 -3.31 -10.24 -8.36
C VAL A 62 -4.70 -10.08 -7.75
N GLU A 63 -5.64 -10.97 -8.10
CA GLU A 63 -6.98 -10.95 -7.52
C GLU A 63 -6.91 -11.12 -5.99
N GLN A 64 -6.10 -12.07 -5.50
CA GLN A 64 -5.93 -12.30 -4.07
C GLN A 64 -5.35 -11.08 -3.34
N ARG A 65 -4.34 -10.45 -3.90
CA ARG A 65 -3.75 -9.22 -3.37
C ARG A 65 -4.78 -8.10 -3.30
N ASP A 66 -5.50 -7.85 -4.39
CA ASP A 66 -6.47 -6.75 -4.47
C ASP A 66 -7.66 -7.01 -3.53
N TRP A 67 -8.05 -8.28 -3.35
CA TRP A 67 -9.05 -8.67 -2.38
C TRP A 67 -8.61 -8.42 -0.94
N LEU A 68 -7.34 -8.72 -0.62
CA LEU A 68 -6.76 -8.42 0.69
C LEU A 68 -6.78 -6.90 0.95
N ILE A 69 -6.43 -6.07 -0.03
CA ILE A 69 -6.48 -4.61 0.09
C ILE A 69 -7.92 -4.13 0.37
N ALA A 70 -8.90 -4.64 -0.38
CA ALA A 70 -10.30 -4.25 -0.20
C ALA A 70 -10.86 -4.67 1.16
N THR A 71 -10.49 -5.86 1.64
CA THR A 71 -10.94 -6.38 2.94
C THR A 71 -10.16 -5.80 4.12
N GLU A 72 -8.92 -5.37 3.90
CA GLU A 72 -8.11 -4.69 4.92
C GLU A 72 -8.59 -3.23 5.13
N SER A 73 -8.92 -2.53 4.04
CA SER A 73 -9.50 -1.19 4.12
C SER A 73 -10.94 -1.21 4.64
N ASP A 74 -11.70 -2.27 4.34
CA ASP A 74 -13.11 -2.46 4.72
C ASP A 74 -13.97 -1.20 4.44
N THR A 75 -13.74 -0.55 3.31
CA THR A 75 -14.50 0.63 2.88
C THR A 75 -15.32 0.37 1.63
N ALA A 76 -16.41 1.11 1.46
CA ALA A 76 -17.20 1.08 0.23
C ALA A 76 -16.35 1.34 -1.02
N GLU A 77 -15.37 2.25 -0.92
CA GLU A 77 -14.45 2.55 -2.01
C GLU A 77 -13.53 1.36 -2.34
N GLY A 78 -12.93 0.72 -1.33
CA GLY A 78 -12.07 -0.45 -1.52
C GLY A 78 -12.81 -1.61 -2.20
N TYR A 79 -14.04 -1.90 -1.76
CA TYR A 79 -14.87 -2.92 -2.40
C TYR A 79 -15.30 -2.54 -3.82
N ARG A 80 -15.59 -1.26 -4.08
CA ARG A 80 -15.92 -0.77 -5.43
C ARG A 80 -14.72 -0.88 -6.38
N ALA A 81 -13.54 -0.49 -5.93
CA ALA A 81 -12.30 -0.62 -6.69
C ALA A 81 -12.02 -2.08 -7.06
N PHE A 82 -12.16 -2.99 -6.08
CA PHE A 82 -12.03 -4.43 -6.33
C PHE A 82 -13.03 -4.96 -7.37
N ILE A 83 -14.31 -4.60 -7.28
CA ILE A 83 -15.35 -5.03 -8.25
C ILE A 83 -15.04 -4.51 -9.66
N ASN A 84 -14.52 -3.30 -9.78
CA ASN A 84 -14.17 -2.70 -11.07
C ASN A 84 -12.95 -3.39 -11.70
N ALA A 85 -11.93 -3.72 -10.90
CA ALA A 85 -10.74 -4.43 -11.36
C ALA A 85 -11.02 -5.91 -11.68
N HIS A 86 -11.89 -6.55 -10.89
CA HIS A 86 -12.19 -7.97 -10.96
C HIS A 86 -13.70 -8.22 -11.10
N PRO A 87 -14.34 -7.91 -12.24
CA PRO A 87 -15.80 -8.02 -12.38
C PRO A 87 -16.33 -9.47 -12.47
N LYS A 88 -15.46 -10.43 -12.77
CA LYS A 88 -15.77 -11.88 -12.84
C LYS A 88 -14.90 -12.71 -11.90
N GLY A 89 -14.24 -12.05 -10.95
CA GLY A 89 -13.41 -12.69 -9.94
C GLY A 89 -14.21 -13.59 -9.00
N ARG A 90 -13.50 -14.47 -8.29
CA ARG A 90 -14.08 -15.38 -7.29
C ARG A 90 -14.70 -14.61 -6.11
N TRP A 91 -14.13 -13.46 -5.74
CA TRP A 91 -14.61 -12.66 -4.59
C TRP A 91 -15.57 -11.53 -4.97
N THR A 92 -15.84 -11.30 -6.27
CA THR A 92 -16.67 -10.18 -6.73
C THR A 92 -18.07 -10.19 -6.13
N ARG A 93 -18.67 -11.39 -5.99
CA ARG A 93 -19.99 -11.54 -5.38
C ARG A 93 -19.97 -11.10 -3.92
N GLU A 94 -18.96 -11.50 -3.18
CA GLU A 94 -18.78 -11.17 -1.76
C GLU A 94 -18.50 -9.67 -1.59
N ALA A 95 -17.62 -9.10 -2.42
CA ALA A 95 -17.34 -7.67 -2.47
C ALA A 95 -18.63 -6.85 -2.67
N ARG A 96 -19.52 -7.31 -3.56
CA ARG A 96 -20.81 -6.65 -3.83
C ARG A 96 -21.74 -6.69 -2.65
N VAL A 97 -21.81 -7.82 -1.94
CA VAL A 97 -22.60 -7.95 -0.70
C VAL A 97 -22.06 -6.98 0.36
N ARG A 98 -20.74 -6.94 0.56
CA ARG A 98 -20.14 -5.99 1.53
C ARG A 98 -20.42 -4.54 1.14
N LEU A 99 -20.23 -4.18 -0.12
CA LEU A 99 -20.57 -2.85 -0.62
C LEU A 99 -22.04 -2.50 -0.37
N GLN A 100 -22.97 -3.41 -0.64
CA GLN A 100 -24.40 -3.19 -0.36
C GLN A 100 -24.65 -2.94 1.13
N ASN A 101 -23.98 -3.65 2.04
CA ASN A 101 -24.13 -3.44 3.47
C ASN A 101 -23.72 -2.01 3.89
N PHE A 102 -22.66 -1.46 3.31
CA PHE A 102 -22.28 -0.05 3.52
C PHE A 102 -23.37 0.91 3.03
N LEU A 103 -23.96 0.64 1.87
CA LEU A 103 -24.99 1.51 1.28
C LEU A 103 -26.34 1.44 2.02
N THR A 104 -26.64 0.31 2.66
CA THR A 104 -27.95 0.06 3.30
C THR A 104 -27.96 0.38 4.78
N THR A 105 -26.81 0.74 5.38
CA THR A 105 -26.72 1.16 6.79
C THR A 105 -26.77 2.69 6.86
N PRO A 106 -27.93 3.32 7.12
CA PRO A 106 -28.03 4.77 7.19
C PRO A 106 -27.45 5.21 8.54
N GLY A 107 -26.31 5.91 8.54
CA GLY A 107 -25.76 6.55 9.75
C GLY A 107 -24.33 6.18 10.14
N VAL A 108 -23.64 5.31 9.40
CA VAL A 108 -22.18 5.11 9.55
C VAL A 108 -21.45 5.89 8.45
N LEU A 109 -21.57 7.22 8.48
CA LEU A 109 -20.64 8.09 7.77
C LEU A 109 -19.39 8.24 8.66
N GLY A 110 -18.52 7.24 8.65
CA GLY A 110 -17.09 7.47 8.87
C GLY A 110 -16.53 8.23 7.65
N PRO A 111 -15.49 9.05 7.81
CA PRO A 111 -15.24 10.21 6.95
C PRO A 111 -15.00 9.82 5.49
N ALA A 112 -16.07 9.87 4.70
CA ALA A 112 -16.01 10.18 3.29
C ALA A 112 -15.79 11.69 3.15
N ALA A 113 -14.59 12.15 3.53
CA ALA A 113 -14.05 13.46 3.19
C ALA A 113 -12.64 13.49 3.77
N LEU A 114 -11.66 13.05 3.00
CA LEU A 114 -10.42 13.79 2.74
C LEU A 114 -9.68 13.00 1.64
N GLU A 115 -9.81 13.58 0.45
CA GLU A 115 -8.99 13.40 -0.75
C GLU A 115 -9.29 12.20 -1.67
N PRO A 116 -9.45 12.44 -2.99
CA PRO A 116 -9.42 11.36 -3.97
C PRO A 116 -8.04 10.71 -3.90
N ALA A 117 -7.99 9.40 -3.67
CA ALA A 117 -6.76 8.65 -3.88
C ALA A 117 -6.36 8.81 -5.35
N GLU A 118 -5.34 9.62 -5.60
CA GLU A 118 -4.67 9.72 -6.89
C GLU A 118 -4.28 8.29 -7.32
N PRO A 119 -4.59 7.88 -8.57
CA PRO A 119 -4.18 6.56 -9.03
C PRO A 119 -2.66 6.45 -8.91
N PRO A 120 -2.11 5.28 -8.52
CA PRO A 120 -0.66 5.11 -8.44
C PRO A 120 -0.07 5.46 -9.82
N PRO A 121 1.04 6.21 -9.88
CA PRO A 121 1.59 6.64 -11.14
C PRO A 121 1.89 5.42 -12.01
N ALA A 122 1.23 5.37 -13.17
CA ALA A 122 1.62 4.47 -14.23
C ALA A 122 3.09 4.74 -14.55
N MET A 123 3.94 3.74 -14.34
CA MET A 123 5.30 3.73 -14.85
C MET A 123 5.23 3.96 -16.36
N LEU A 124 5.62 5.15 -16.81
CA LEU A 124 6.05 5.38 -18.18
C LEU A 124 7.59 5.48 -18.17
N PRO A 125 8.25 5.04 -19.26
CA PRO A 125 9.66 4.70 -19.27
C PRO A 125 10.54 5.95 -19.21
N GLU A 126 11.64 5.85 -18.46
CA GLU A 126 12.75 6.81 -18.51
C GLU A 126 13.32 6.87 -19.94
N GLU A 127 13.33 8.06 -20.53
CA GLU A 127 14.15 8.40 -21.70
C GLU A 127 15.26 9.39 -21.30
N PRO A 128 16.39 9.41 -22.04
CA PRO A 128 17.71 9.20 -21.47
C PRO A 128 18.46 10.48 -21.09
N VAL A 129 19.36 10.31 -20.13
CA VAL A 129 20.38 11.30 -19.71
C VAL A 129 21.35 11.60 -20.86
N PRO A 130 21.63 12.87 -21.21
CA PRO A 130 22.88 13.21 -21.89
C PRO A 130 23.97 13.47 -20.83
N MET A 131 25.04 12.67 -20.89
CA MET A 131 26.30 12.93 -20.20
C MET A 131 27.03 14.16 -20.79
N PRO A 132 27.99 14.75 -20.03
CA PRO A 132 28.52 16.09 -20.28
C PRO A 132 29.72 16.07 -21.25
N SER A 133 29.97 17.22 -21.89
CA SER A 133 31.19 17.49 -22.64
C SER A 133 31.88 18.72 -22.04
N ASP A 134 33.18 18.58 -21.87
CA ASP A 134 34.14 19.44 -21.21
C ASP A 134 34.19 20.89 -21.73
N ALA A 135 34.57 21.83 -20.85
CA ALA A 135 35.58 22.85 -21.12
C ALA A 135 35.84 23.69 -19.85
N GLU A 136 37.05 23.51 -19.32
CA GLU A 136 37.97 24.51 -18.76
C GLU A 136 37.45 25.72 -17.98
N SER A 137 37.93 25.85 -16.75
CA SER A 137 38.43 27.13 -16.25
C SER A 137 39.47 26.92 -15.17
N ASP A 138 40.72 27.17 -15.55
CA ASP A 138 41.87 27.36 -14.70
C ASP A 138 41.67 28.59 -13.79
N ASP A 139 42.34 28.51 -12.63
CA ASP A 139 42.94 29.64 -11.90
C ASP A 139 42.14 30.45 -10.84
N MET A 140 42.80 30.53 -9.67
CA MET A 140 42.79 31.59 -8.66
C MET A 140 41.73 31.61 -7.52
N SER A 141 42.14 31.02 -6.39
CA SER A 141 41.86 31.54 -5.01
C SER A 141 42.60 32.88 -4.76
N PRO A 142 42.44 33.64 -3.65
CA PRO A 142 41.46 33.60 -2.55
C PRO A 142 40.97 35.01 -2.06
N VAL A 143 40.29 35.05 -0.90
CA VAL A 143 40.36 36.04 0.21
C VAL A 143 39.07 36.84 0.54
N ALA A 144 38.38 36.36 1.59
CA ALA A 144 38.03 36.99 2.87
C ALA A 144 37.39 38.42 2.99
N VAL A 145 36.14 38.46 3.52
CA VAL A 145 35.43 39.36 4.51
C VAL A 145 35.55 40.91 4.38
N PRO A 146 34.58 41.77 4.84
CA PRO A 146 33.44 41.53 5.76
C PRO A 146 32.07 42.25 5.48
N SER A 147 31.05 41.89 6.28
CA SER A 147 29.78 42.63 6.59
C SER A 147 30.06 44.06 7.15
N PRO A 148 29.10 45.02 7.33
CA PRO A 148 27.68 44.86 7.74
C PRO A 148 26.66 45.92 7.22
N ASP A 149 25.42 45.79 7.72
CA ASP A 149 24.32 46.79 7.81
C ASP A 149 23.73 47.37 6.53
N GLU A 150 22.41 47.17 6.33
CA GLU A 150 21.41 48.26 6.36
C GLU A 150 20.01 47.70 6.05
N ALA A 151 19.07 47.85 6.98
CA ALA A 151 17.65 47.96 6.67
C ALA A 151 17.27 49.43 6.81
N PRO A 152 16.35 49.97 5.97
CA PRO A 152 15.02 50.22 6.55
C PRO A 152 13.84 50.07 5.56
N ALA A 153 12.66 50.03 6.18
CA ALA A 153 11.34 49.79 5.62
C ALA A 153 10.72 50.97 4.83
N ALA A 154 9.79 50.64 3.91
CA ALA A 154 8.55 51.38 3.63
C ALA A 154 7.63 50.45 2.78
N SER A 155 6.59 49.84 3.36
CA SER A 155 5.21 50.33 3.52
C SER A 155 4.34 50.29 2.26
N GLY A 156 3.40 49.34 2.27
CA GLY A 156 2.22 49.27 1.40
C GLY A 156 1.22 48.24 1.95
N SER A 157 0.31 48.67 2.85
CA SER A 157 -0.86 47.91 3.35
C SER A 157 -2.04 48.02 2.37
N PRO A 158 -3.22 47.38 2.55
CA PRO A 158 -3.60 46.16 3.28
C PRO A 158 -4.48 45.20 2.44
N GLN A 159 -4.20 43.89 2.40
CA GLN A 159 -5.16 42.88 1.89
C GLN A 159 -5.88 42.21 3.08
N PRO A 160 -7.21 42.04 3.03
CA PRO A 160 -8.03 41.84 4.22
C PRO A 160 -7.76 40.48 4.85
N ALA A 161 -7.69 40.46 6.18
CA ALA A 161 -7.63 39.23 6.96
C ALA A 161 -8.87 38.37 6.64
N PRO A 162 -8.70 37.11 6.22
CA PRO A 162 -9.72 36.12 6.50
C PRO A 162 -9.69 35.88 8.00
N ALA A 163 -10.87 36.01 8.60
CA ALA A 163 -11.15 35.67 9.97
C ALA A 163 -10.48 34.34 10.35
N THR A 164 -9.93 34.32 11.56
CA THR A 164 -9.56 33.11 12.29
C THR A 164 -10.80 32.23 12.43
N LEU A 165 -11.13 31.46 11.39
CA LEU A 165 -11.84 30.22 11.55
C LEU A 165 -10.76 29.25 12.00
N VAL A 166 -10.72 29.00 13.30
CA VAL A 166 -10.11 27.80 13.84
C VAL A 166 -10.73 26.65 13.05
N GLU A 167 -9.99 26.11 12.07
CA GLU A 167 -10.31 24.81 11.50
C GLU A 167 -10.39 23.84 12.69
N PRO A 168 -11.52 23.17 12.94
CA PRO A 168 -11.51 22.06 13.87
C PRO A 168 -10.65 21.00 13.21
N ALA A 169 -9.37 20.94 13.58
CA ALA A 169 -8.54 19.81 13.27
C ALA A 169 -9.35 18.54 13.61
N PRO A 170 -9.47 17.54 12.71
CA PRO A 170 -10.15 16.31 13.02
C PRO A 170 -9.32 15.55 14.06
N VAL A 171 -9.45 15.96 15.33
CA VAL A 171 -8.81 15.36 16.48
C VAL A 171 -9.50 14.03 16.75
N THR A 172 -9.04 12.98 16.08
CA THR A 172 -9.63 11.65 16.22
C THR A 172 -9.11 11.00 17.50
N HIS A 173 -10.02 10.86 18.48
CA HIS A 173 -9.77 10.02 19.64
C HIS A 173 -9.52 8.58 19.18
N ARG A 174 -8.54 7.90 19.78
CA ARG A 174 -8.13 6.55 19.38
C ARG A 174 -7.86 5.66 20.59
N ILE A 175 -8.09 4.37 20.40
CA ILE A 175 -7.73 3.32 21.35
C ILE A 175 -6.67 2.41 20.73
N GLN A 176 -5.65 2.03 21.49
CA GLN A 176 -4.63 1.07 21.07
C GLN A 176 -4.89 -0.27 21.75
N LEU A 177 -5.18 -1.30 20.95
CA LEU A 177 -5.50 -2.64 21.47
C LEU A 177 -4.26 -3.51 21.68
N GLY A 178 -3.18 -3.25 20.95
CA GLY A 178 -1.96 -4.03 21.06
C GLY A 178 -0.84 -3.60 20.12
N ALA A 179 0.32 -4.23 20.30
CA ALA A 179 1.49 -4.09 19.45
C ALA A 179 1.96 -5.49 19.02
N TYR A 180 2.15 -5.68 17.72
CA TYR A 180 2.41 -6.98 17.11
C TYR A 180 3.70 -6.94 16.30
N THR A 181 4.27 -8.11 16.03
CA THR A 181 5.50 -8.27 15.24
C THR A 181 5.26 -8.32 13.72
N SER A 182 4.00 -8.34 13.29
CA SER A 182 3.63 -8.30 11.88
C SER A 182 2.24 -7.68 11.71
N ARG A 183 1.99 -7.10 10.54
CA ARG A 183 0.67 -6.58 10.15
C ARG A 183 -0.39 -7.68 10.17
N THR A 184 -0.08 -8.87 9.64
CA THR A 184 -1.02 -10.00 9.59
C THR A 184 -1.52 -10.41 10.98
N LYS A 185 -0.60 -10.54 11.96
CA LYS A 185 -0.97 -10.86 13.34
C LYS A 185 -1.83 -9.76 14.00
N ALA A 186 -1.55 -8.49 13.69
CA ALA A 186 -2.37 -7.38 14.18
C ALA A 186 -3.80 -7.45 13.64
N LEU A 187 -3.96 -7.74 12.35
CA LEU A 187 -5.28 -7.87 11.71
C LEU A 187 -6.05 -9.11 12.18
N GLU A 188 -5.37 -10.24 12.36
CA GLU A 188 -5.96 -11.44 12.96
C GLU A 188 -6.48 -11.16 14.37
N ALA A 189 -5.66 -10.52 15.20
CA ALA A 189 -6.05 -10.16 16.56
C ALA A 189 -7.21 -9.15 16.57
N TRP A 190 -7.28 -8.22 15.61
CA TRP A 190 -8.42 -7.33 15.45
C TRP A 190 -9.72 -8.08 15.12
N ARG A 191 -9.67 -9.02 14.15
CA ARG A 191 -10.82 -9.85 13.80
C ARG A 191 -11.31 -10.64 15.00
N GLU A 192 -10.39 -11.28 15.72
CA GLU A 192 -10.72 -12.04 16.92
C GLU A 192 -11.36 -11.14 17.99
N ALA A 193 -10.76 -9.98 18.28
CA ALA A 193 -11.30 -9.02 19.24
C ALA A 193 -12.72 -8.57 18.87
N ARG A 194 -13.01 -8.32 17.58
CA ARG A 194 -14.37 -7.98 17.10
C ARG A 194 -15.38 -9.12 17.23
N THR A 195 -14.94 -10.38 17.19
CA THR A 195 -15.83 -11.53 17.43
C THR A 195 -16.18 -11.68 18.91
N ARG A 196 -15.25 -11.32 19.81
CA ARG A 196 -15.42 -11.43 21.26
C ARG A 196 -16.11 -10.22 21.88
N HIS A 197 -15.97 -9.04 21.28
CA HIS A 197 -16.43 -7.77 21.86
C HIS A 197 -17.32 -7.01 20.87
N THR A 198 -18.59 -6.84 21.24
CA THR A 198 -19.56 -6.11 20.43
C THR A 198 -19.28 -4.62 20.39
N GLU A 199 -18.58 -4.10 21.39
CA GLU A 199 -18.17 -2.71 21.55
C GLU A 199 -17.19 -2.26 20.47
N LEU A 200 -16.49 -3.21 19.86
CA LEU A 200 -15.58 -3.00 18.73
C LEU A 200 -16.30 -3.05 17.37
N GLN A 201 -17.58 -3.43 17.33
CA GLN A 201 -18.35 -3.43 16.09
C GLN A 201 -18.61 -2.00 15.63
N GLY A 202 -18.37 -1.73 14.35
CA GLY A 202 -18.52 -0.40 13.75
C GLY A 202 -17.33 0.54 14.00
N LEU A 203 -16.32 0.13 14.78
CA LEU A 203 -15.05 0.84 14.85
C LEU A 203 -14.15 0.44 13.67
N VAL A 204 -13.38 1.40 13.17
CA VAL A 204 -12.40 1.18 12.11
C VAL A 204 -11.03 0.98 12.75
N SER A 205 -10.36 -0.13 12.41
CA SER A 205 -8.98 -0.37 12.84
C SER A 205 -7.97 0.27 11.90
N GLN A 206 -6.86 0.71 12.47
CA GLN A 206 -5.67 1.15 11.76
C GLN A 206 -4.45 0.44 12.33
N VAL A 207 -3.60 -0.10 11.46
CA VAL A 207 -2.31 -0.67 11.87
C VAL A 207 -1.21 0.34 11.52
N ILE A 208 -0.66 0.98 12.54
CA ILE A 208 0.45 1.93 12.40
C ILE A 208 1.76 1.18 12.58
N VAL A 209 2.66 1.32 11.61
CA VAL A 209 4.02 0.76 11.70
C VAL A 209 4.90 1.77 12.43
N GLY A 210 5.56 1.34 13.49
CA GLY A 210 6.60 2.10 14.17
C GLY A 210 7.85 1.27 14.31
N SER A 211 9.03 1.88 14.21
CA SER A 211 10.30 1.21 14.42
C SER A 211 10.88 1.60 15.78
N ASN A 212 11.28 0.61 16.58
CA ASN A 212 12.04 0.85 17.83
C ASN A 212 13.56 0.75 17.60
N GLY A 213 14.03 0.96 16.36
CA GLY A 213 15.46 0.96 15.99
C GLY A 213 16.07 -0.43 15.70
N GLN A 214 15.38 -1.51 16.03
CA GLN A 214 15.85 -2.89 15.77
C GLN A 214 14.76 -3.84 15.22
N VAL A 215 13.48 -3.57 15.49
CA VAL A 215 12.35 -4.42 15.08
C VAL A 215 11.18 -3.52 14.70
N ASP A 216 10.50 -3.86 13.60
CA ASP A 216 9.24 -3.21 13.20
C ASP A 216 8.11 -3.66 14.11
N ILE A 217 7.41 -2.69 14.69
CA ILE A 217 6.28 -2.88 15.58
C ILE A 217 5.02 -2.38 14.89
N TYR A 218 4.02 -3.25 14.84
CA TYR A 218 2.72 -2.99 14.23
C TYR A 218 1.72 -2.70 15.34
N ARG A 219 1.39 -1.43 15.54
CA ARG A 219 0.45 -0.98 16.59
C ARG A 219 -0.96 -1.02 16.04
N LEU A 220 -1.80 -1.85 16.62
CA LEU A 220 -3.22 -1.92 16.31
C LEU A 220 -3.97 -0.84 17.09
N GLN A 221 -4.53 0.10 16.35
CA GLN A 221 -5.35 1.19 16.88
C GLN A 221 -6.76 1.14 16.28
N ALA A 222 -7.73 1.73 16.96
CA ALA A 222 -9.08 1.94 16.43
C ALA A 222 -9.56 3.35 16.76
N SER A 223 -10.20 3.99 15.78
CA SER A 223 -10.75 5.34 15.95
C SER A 223 -12.09 5.29 16.67
N VAL A 224 -12.33 6.25 17.56
CA VAL A 224 -13.54 6.34 18.38
C VAL A 224 -14.08 7.78 18.35
N ALA A 225 -15.40 7.91 18.44
CA ALA A 225 -16.09 9.18 18.22
C ALA A 225 -15.82 10.25 19.30
N SER A 226 -15.51 9.83 20.53
CA SER A 226 -15.22 10.73 21.64
C SER A 226 -14.28 10.09 22.66
N GLU A 227 -13.73 10.92 23.54
CA GLU A 227 -12.93 10.47 24.68
C GLU A 227 -13.71 9.57 25.63
N GLU A 228 -14.96 9.93 25.95
CA GLU A 228 -15.82 9.16 26.85
C GLU A 228 -16.06 7.77 26.29
N ARG A 229 -16.36 7.70 24.99
CA ARG A 229 -16.55 6.44 24.28
C ARG A 229 -15.27 5.60 24.28
N ALA A 230 -14.11 6.24 24.06
CA ALA A 230 -12.81 5.58 24.11
C ALA A 230 -12.55 4.90 25.46
N ARG A 231 -12.78 5.66 26.54
CA ARG A 231 -12.58 5.22 27.93
C ARG A 231 -13.56 4.10 28.31
N GLU A 232 -14.81 4.20 27.87
CA GLU A 232 -15.81 3.15 28.08
C GLU A 232 -15.42 1.84 27.39
N VAL A 233 -15.08 1.89 26.09
CA VAL A 233 -14.65 0.71 25.33
C VAL A 233 -13.42 0.08 25.97
N CYS A 234 -12.40 0.88 26.31
CA CYS A 234 -11.22 0.32 26.97
C CYS A 234 -11.53 -0.32 28.33
N ARG A 235 -12.45 0.25 29.12
CA ARG A 235 -12.85 -0.34 30.41
C ARG A 235 -13.45 -1.73 30.23
N VAL A 236 -14.33 -1.91 29.24
CA VAL A 236 -14.95 -3.22 28.95
C VAL A 236 -13.90 -4.21 28.45
N LEU A 237 -13.06 -3.82 27.50
CA LEU A 237 -12.02 -4.70 26.94
C LEU A 237 -11.04 -5.17 28.02
N VAL A 238 -10.58 -4.26 28.88
CA VAL A 238 -9.65 -4.62 29.96
C VAL A 238 -10.30 -5.58 30.97
N ALA A 239 -11.59 -5.43 31.25
CA ALA A 239 -12.32 -6.36 32.12
C ALA A 239 -12.35 -7.79 31.55
N ASP A 240 -12.42 -7.92 30.23
CA ASP A 240 -12.39 -9.21 29.53
C ASP A 240 -10.97 -9.70 29.18
N ARG A 241 -9.93 -9.10 29.80
CA ARG A 241 -8.51 -9.39 29.56
C ARG A 241 -8.02 -9.07 28.14
N GLN A 242 -8.72 -8.22 27.41
CA GLN A 242 -8.25 -7.64 26.16
C GLN A 242 -7.48 -6.33 26.43
N GLY A 243 -6.27 -6.21 25.90
CA GLY A 243 -5.48 -4.98 26.03
C GLY A 243 -6.19 -3.80 25.38
N CYS A 244 -6.25 -2.66 26.07
CA CYS A 244 -6.75 -1.40 25.51
C CYS A 244 -6.14 -0.20 26.24
N VAL A 245 -5.59 0.74 25.49
CA VAL A 245 -5.06 2.01 26.00
C VAL A 245 -5.66 3.16 25.20
N TYR A 246 -6.30 4.12 25.89
CA TYR A 246 -6.75 5.34 25.25
C TYR A 246 -5.55 6.22 24.89
N VAL A 247 -5.52 6.67 23.63
CA VAL A 247 -4.50 7.60 23.11
C VAL A 247 -5.21 8.90 22.75
N PRO A 248 -4.91 10.01 23.46
CA PRO A 248 -5.49 11.30 23.13
C PRO A 248 -5.01 11.78 21.76
N PRO A 249 -5.77 12.69 21.10
CA PRO A 249 -5.30 13.37 19.91
C PRO A 249 -3.99 14.10 20.18
N GLY A 250 -3.07 14.10 19.21
CA GLY A 250 -1.80 14.82 19.32
C GLY A 250 -2.05 16.32 19.47
N ARG A 251 -1.34 16.96 20.40
CA ARG A 251 -1.27 18.42 20.50
C ARG A 251 -0.25 18.97 19.52
#